data_AF-A0A958YCF0-F1
#
_entry.id   AF-A0A958YCF0-F1
#
_cell.length_a   1.000
_cell.length_b   1.000
_cell.length_c   1.000
_cell.angle_alpha   90.00
_cell.angle_beta   90.00
_cell.angle_gamma   90.00
#
_symmetry.space_group_name_H-M   'P 1'
#
loop_
_entity.id
_entity.type
_entity.pdbx_description
1 polymer ?
#
loop_
_entity_poly.entity_id
_entity_poly.type
_entity_poly.pdbx_seq_one_letter_code
_entity_poly.pdbx_strand_id
1 'polypeptide(L)'
;ALRRTIFTHALYSFKDDNGYINLKIDVVDGRKKPITTFSNRDSAKQFMHKAVETYSLCQKLAGIYNTKGSCFNYSIKTCHGACINKEEAESYNERVLELIEKNSYSGQNLAIIDRGREIDERSVIYIKNGIFYGVGFFDLNYQINHPEVLESLITPMQNNRDTQHIIQSYLRKNKRLKILRL
;
A
#
# COMPACT_ATOMS: atom_id res chain seq x y z
N ALA A 1 0.84 4.27 24.60
CA ALA A 1 0.50 2.94 24.05
C ALA A 1 0.38 3.00 22.52
N LEU A 2 0.86 1.97 21.79
CA LEU A 2 1.30 1.99 20.37
C LEU A 2 0.22 2.30 19.29
N ARG A 3 0.40 3.44 18.59
CA ARG A 3 -0.18 3.85 17.30
C ARG A 3 -0.64 2.66 16.43
N ARG A 4 -1.93 2.53 16.15
CA ARG A 4 -2.45 1.55 15.20
C ARG A 4 -2.89 2.30 13.96
N THR A 5 -2.01 2.39 12.98
CA THR A 5 -2.22 2.94 11.63
C THR A 5 -3.24 2.13 10.84
N ILE A 6 -4.05 2.79 9.99
CA ILE A 6 -5.04 2.14 9.10
C ILE A 6 -4.40 0.99 8.32
N PHE A 7 -3.15 1.21 7.96
CA PHE A 7 -2.27 0.21 7.43
C PHE A 7 -1.23 -0.15 8.49
N THR A 8 -1.26 -1.38 8.97
CA THR A 8 -0.31 -1.86 9.99
C THR A 8 0.98 -2.36 9.37
N HIS A 9 0.95 -2.74 8.09
CA HIS A 9 2.09 -3.28 7.36
C HIS A 9 2.33 -2.51 6.07
N ALA A 10 3.57 -2.50 5.60
CA ALA A 10 3.98 -1.91 4.33
C ALA A 10 4.94 -2.82 3.58
N LEU A 11 4.93 -2.69 2.26
CA LEU A 11 5.95 -3.24 1.38
C LEU A 11 7.06 -2.22 1.20
N TYR A 12 8.30 -2.63 1.43
CA TYR A 12 9.50 -1.85 1.21
C TYR A 12 10.41 -2.57 0.20
N SER A 13 11.25 -1.79 -0.47
CA SER A 13 12.37 -2.31 -1.27
C SER A 13 13.71 -1.90 -0.68
N PHE A 14 14.72 -2.72 -0.93
CA PHE A 14 16.13 -2.42 -0.63
C PHE A 14 17.02 -3.17 -1.63
N LYS A 15 18.22 -2.67 -1.88
CA LYS A 15 19.19 -3.33 -2.76
C LYS A 15 20.15 -4.17 -1.92
N ASP A 16 20.45 -5.40 -2.34
CA ASP A 16 21.48 -6.23 -1.71
C ASP A 16 22.87 -6.00 -2.31
N ASP A 17 23.88 -6.65 -1.73
CA ASP A 17 25.29 -6.53 -2.15
C ASP A 17 25.54 -7.08 -3.57
N ASN A 18 24.68 -7.97 -4.06
CA ASN A 18 24.75 -8.51 -5.42
C ASN A 18 24.00 -7.63 -6.44
N GLY A 19 23.38 -6.55 -5.97
CA GLY A 19 22.69 -5.57 -6.80
C GLY A 19 21.22 -5.88 -7.09
N TYR A 20 20.61 -6.89 -6.47
CA TYR A 20 19.19 -7.19 -6.64
C TYR A 20 18.31 -6.35 -5.73
N ILE A 21 17.19 -5.87 -6.25
CA ILE A 21 16.15 -5.17 -5.49
C ILE A 21 15.30 -6.22 -4.77
N ASN A 22 15.49 -6.33 -3.47
CA ASN A 22 14.73 -7.21 -2.59
C ASN A 22 13.47 -6.49 -2.10
N LEU A 23 12.41 -7.27 -1.87
CA LEU A 23 11.14 -6.79 -1.32
C LEU A 23 10.92 -7.35 0.08
N LYS A 24 10.37 -6.52 0.98
CA LYS A 24 10.08 -6.92 2.36
C LYS A 24 8.78 -6.33 2.86
N ILE A 25 7.95 -7.18 3.45
CA ILE A 25 6.81 -6.75 4.26
C ILE A 25 7.29 -6.48 5.68
N ASP A 26 7.07 -5.27 6.18
CA ASP A 26 7.36 -4.89 7.56
C ASP A 26 6.22 -4.07 8.16
N VAL A 27 6.27 -3.78 9.46
CA VAL A 27 5.35 -2.83 10.09
C VAL A 27 5.56 -1.44 9.46
N VAL A 28 4.48 -0.68 9.29
CA VAL A 28 4.57 0.68 8.75
C VAL A 28 5.50 1.53 9.62
N ASP A 29 6.56 2.02 9.01
CA ASP A 29 7.52 2.98 9.56
C ASP A 29 7.44 4.27 8.74
N GLY A 30 6.99 5.35 9.38
CA GLY A 30 6.83 6.66 8.76
C GLY A 30 8.15 7.35 8.38
N ARG A 31 9.30 6.81 8.79
CA ARG A 31 10.62 7.30 8.37
C ARG A 31 11.09 6.66 7.06
N LYS A 32 10.48 5.54 6.66
CA LYS A 32 10.81 4.82 5.43
C LYS A 32 9.75 5.12 4.38
N LYS A 33 10.14 5.12 3.10
CA LYS A 33 9.20 5.27 1.98
C LYS A 33 8.63 3.90 1.61
N PRO A 34 7.35 3.61 1.93
CA PRO A 34 6.74 2.36 1.51
C PRO A 34 6.38 2.42 0.01
N ILE A 35 6.43 1.28 -0.66
CA ILE A 35 5.84 1.08 -1.99
C ILE A 35 4.32 1.10 -1.83
N THR A 36 3.79 0.22 -0.98
CA THR A 36 2.36 0.11 -0.70
C THR A 36 2.12 -0.27 0.74
N THR A 37 0.90 -0.06 1.23
CA THR A 37 0.50 -0.25 2.63
C THR A 37 -0.73 -1.15 2.76
N PHE A 38 -0.78 -1.95 3.81
CA PHE A 38 -1.78 -3.00 4.03
C PHE A 38 -2.38 -2.95 5.44
N SER A 39 -3.68 -3.24 5.54
CA SER A 39 -4.40 -3.22 6.82
C SER A 39 -3.93 -4.31 7.78
N ASN A 40 -3.44 -5.43 7.25
CA ASN A 40 -2.90 -6.55 8.02
C ASN A 40 -1.82 -7.31 7.23
N ARG A 41 -1.03 -8.14 7.93
CA ARG A 41 0.06 -8.91 7.34
C ARG A 41 -0.40 -9.92 6.29
N ASP A 42 -1.58 -10.52 6.46
CA ASP A 42 -2.07 -11.56 5.54
C ASP A 42 -2.47 -10.97 4.19
N SER A 43 -3.10 -9.79 4.18
CA SER A 43 -3.37 -9.05 2.94
C SER A 43 -2.08 -8.66 2.21
N ALA A 44 -1.02 -8.31 2.94
CA ALA A 44 0.30 -8.05 2.37
C ALA A 44 0.91 -9.31 1.75
N LYS A 45 0.80 -10.46 2.42
CA LYS A 45 1.27 -11.75 1.89
C LYS A 45 0.51 -12.17 0.63
N GLN A 46 -0.82 -12.07 0.63
CA GLN A 46 -1.64 -12.39 -0.54
C GLN A 46 -1.26 -11.53 -1.75
N PHE A 47 -1.04 -10.23 -1.53
CA PHE A 47 -0.51 -9.33 -2.55
C PHE A 47 0.85 -9.81 -3.07
N MET A 48 1.79 -10.15 -2.17
CA MET A 48 3.12 -10.60 -2.56
C MET A 48 3.13 -11.92 -3.33
N HIS A 49 2.28 -12.88 -2.97
CA HIS A 49 2.12 -14.12 -3.73
C HIS A 49 1.65 -13.84 -5.17
N LYS A 50 0.61 -13.01 -5.32
CA LYS A 50 0.11 -12.61 -6.63
C LYS A 50 1.16 -11.84 -7.43
N ALA A 51 1.90 -10.96 -6.78
CA ALA A 51 2.99 -10.20 -7.41
C ALA A 51 4.10 -11.13 -7.92
N VAL A 52 4.54 -12.09 -7.12
CA VAL A 52 5.55 -13.08 -7.51
C VAL A 52 5.13 -13.85 -8.75
N GLU A 53 3.86 -14.25 -8.82
CA GLU A 53 3.32 -14.96 -9.99
C GLU A 53 3.22 -14.04 -11.21
N THR A 54 2.67 -12.83 -11.05
CA THR A 54 2.40 -11.88 -12.13
C THR A 54 3.69 -11.39 -12.80
N TYR A 55 4.71 -11.11 -12.01
CA TYR A 55 5.98 -10.52 -12.47
C TYR A 55 7.13 -11.54 -12.52
N SER A 56 6.82 -12.83 -12.33
CA SER A 56 7.82 -13.93 -12.28
C SER A 56 9.01 -13.59 -11.38
N LEU A 57 8.73 -13.10 -10.18
CA LEU A 57 9.76 -12.69 -9.22
C LEU A 57 10.27 -13.89 -8.41
N CYS A 58 11.52 -13.83 -8.00
CA CYS A 58 12.08 -14.81 -7.09
C CYS A 58 11.44 -14.70 -5.70
N GLN A 59 10.80 -15.78 -5.22
CA GLN A 59 10.20 -15.85 -3.87
C GLN A 59 11.16 -15.54 -2.72
N LYS A 60 12.46 -15.83 -2.89
CA LYS A 60 13.49 -15.57 -1.88
C LYS A 60 13.77 -14.07 -1.78
N LEU A 61 14.06 -13.42 -2.91
CA LEU A 61 14.31 -11.98 -2.97
C LEU A 61 13.04 -11.15 -2.70
N ALA A 62 11.86 -11.72 -3.00
CA ALA A 62 10.57 -11.15 -2.64
C ALA A 62 10.22 -11.28 -1.14
N GLY A 63 11.07 -11.94 -0.33
CA GLY A 63 10.87 -12.09 1.12
C GLY A 63 9.71 -13.01 1.52
N ILE A 64 9.22 -13.86 0.61
CA ILE A 64 8.13 -14.82 0.88
C ILE A 64 8.67 -16.09 1.54
N TYR A 65 9.84 -16.57 1.11
CA TYR A 65 10.39 -17.85 1.54
C TYR A 65 11.90 -17.78 1.78
N ASN A 66 12.32 -18.19 2.98
CA ASN A 66 13.74 -18.25 3.32
C ASN A 66 14.30 -19.65 3.05
N THR A 67 15.30 -19.73 2.18
CA THR A 67 16.01 -20.98 1.89
C THR A 67 17.51 -20.70 1.70
N LYS A 68 18.36 -21.66 2.08
CA LYS A 68 19.81 -21.56 1.86
C LYS A 68 20.18 -21.75 0.38
N GLY A 69 19.42 -22.57 -0.35
CA GLY A 69 19.64 -22.85 -1.77
C GLY A 69 18.80 -21.98 -2.72
N SER A 70 18.45 -22.55 -3.87
CA SER A 70 17.51 -21.95 -4.83
C SER A 70 16.08 -21.91 -4.27
N CYS A 71 15.29 -20.93 -4.71
CA CYS A 71 13.87 -20.87 -4.36
C CYS A 71 13.08 -22.02 -4.99
N PHE A 72 11.93 -22.37 -4.40
CA PHE A 72 11.07 -23.45 -4.91
C PHE A 72 10.63 -23.21 -6.37
N ASN A 73 10.30 -21.97 -6.71
CA ASN A 73 9.93 -21.57 -8.08
C ASN A 73 11.04 -21.83 -9.11
N TYR A 74 12.31 -21.84 -8.70
CA TYR A 74 13.39 -22.22 -9.61
C TYR A 74 13.33 -23.72 -9.96
N SER A 75 13.04 -24.57 -8.98
CA SER A 75 12.91 -26.02 -9.17
C SER A 75 11.77 -26.39 -10.13
N ILE A 76 10.69 -25.59 -10.14
CA ILE A 76 9.55 -25.77 -11.04
C ILE A 76 9.61 -24.86 -12.29
N LYS A 77 10.76 -24.24 -12.58
CA LYS A 77 11.03 -23.38 -13.76
C LYS A 77 10.12 -22.15 -13.90
N THR A 78 9.55 -21.65 -12.81
CA THR A 78 8.75 -20.41 -12.77
C THR A 78 9.53 -19.21 -12.21
N CYS A 79 10.84 -19.36 -12.00
CA CYS A 79 11.78 -18.32 -11.60
C CYS A 79 13.06 -18.47 -12.43
N HIS A 80 13.65 -17.35 -12.85
CA HIS A 80 14.84 -17.32 -13.69
C HIS A 80 16.15 -17.51 -12.90
N GLY A 81 16.09 -17.58 -11.57
CA GLY A 81 17.23 -17.92 -10.72
C GLY A 81 18.02 -16.74 -10.17
N ALA A 82 17.41 -15.56 -10.01
CA ALA A 82 18.04 -14.40 -9.38
C ALA A 82 18.67 -14.72 -8.01
N CYS A 83 18.03 -15.55 -7.17
CA CYS A 83 18.56 -15.92 -5.85
C CYS A 83 19.84 -16.76 -5.85
N ILE A 84 20.25 -17.25 -7.02
CA ILE A 84 21.48 -18.04 -7.23
C ILE A 84 22.35 -17.41 -8.32
N ASN A 85 22.14 -16.12 -8.62
CA ASN A 85 22.89 -15.34 -9.60
C ASN A 85 22.90 -15.94 -11.02
N LYS A 86 21.85 -16.69 -11.39
CA LYS A 86 21.68 -17.20 -12.77
C LYS A 86 20.94 -16.23 -13.69
N GLU A 87 20.20 -15.32 -13.08
CA GLU A 87 19.54 -14.22 -13.77
C GLU A 87 20.30 -12.94 -13.44
N GLU A 88 20.60 -12.13 -14.45
CA GLU A 88 21.26 -10.85 -14.26
C GLU A 88 20.43 -9.91 -13.39
N ALA A 89 21.10 -9.17 -12.50
CA ALA A 89 20.44 -8.28 -11.57
C ALA A 89 19.61 -7.20 -12.29
N GLU A 90 20.10 -6.68 -13.41
CA GLU A 90 19.39 -5.68 -14.22
C GLU A 90 18.03 -6.21 -14.72
N SER A 91 18.02 -7.40 -15.36
CA SER A 91 16.80 -8.02 -15.87
C SER A 91 15.79 -8.38 -14.77
N TYR A 92 16.27 -8.83 -13.61
CA TYR A 92 15.40 -9.06 -12.46
C TYR A 92 14.80 -7.74 -11.93
N ASN A 93 15.65 -6.71 -11.80
CA ASN A 93 15.28 -5.43 -11.24
C ASN A 93 14.26 -4.69 -12.10
N GLU A 94 14.29 -4.82 -13.42
CA GLU A 94 13.27 -4.25 -14.32
C GLU A 94 11.85 -4.68 -13.91
N ARG A 95 11.64 -5.98 -13.65
CA ARG A 95 10.32 -6.50 -13.24
C ARG A 95 9.92 -6.05 -11.83
N VAL A 96 10.90 -5.91 -10.94
CA VAL A 96 10.65 -5.35 -9.60
C VAL A 96 10.26 -3.88 -9.69
N LEU A 97 10.93 -3.11 -10.56
CA LEU A 97 10.61 -1.70 -10.79
C LEU A 97 9.22 -1.53 -11.41
N GLU A 98 8.84 -2.37 -12.37
CA GLU A 98 7.47 -2.36 -12.93
C GLU A 98 6.41 -2.58 -11.85
N LEU A 99 6.64 -3.53 -10.93
CA LEU A 99 5.79 -3.71 -9.75
C LEU A 99 5.77 -2.47 -8.87
N ILE A 100 6.93 -1.87 -8.60
CA ILE A 100 7.04 -0.68 -7.76
C ILE A 100 6.27 0.47 -8.39
N GLU A 101 6.49 0.77 -9.66
CA GLU A 101 5.81 1.88 -10.36
C GLU A 101 4.29 1.70 -10.36
N LYS A 102 3.81 0.48 -10.66
CA LYS A 102 2.36 0.21 -10.70
C LYS A 102 1.69 0.27 -9.33
N ASN A 103 2.43 -0.02 -8.26
CA ASN A 103 1.88 -0.16 -6.90
C ASN A 103 2.40 0.88 -5.92
N SER A 104 3.25 1.81 -6.35
CA SER A 104 3.74 2.88 -5.50
C SER A 104 2.58 3.81 -5.19
N TYR A 105 2.08 3.73 -3.96
CA TYR A 105 1.11 4.67 -3.41
C TYR A 105 1.81 5.91 -2.83
N SER A 106 3.15 5.99 -2.90
CA SER A 106 3.88 7.17 -2.45
C SER A 106 3.46 8.37 -3.30
N GLY A 107 2.64 9.25 -2.73
CA GLY A 107 2.16 10.47 -3.36
C GLY A 107 0.69 10.48 -3.78
N GLN A 108 -0.08 9.40 -3.57
CA GLN A 108 -1.51 9.40 -3.94
C GLN A 108 -2.38 9.95 -2.83
N ASN A 109 -3.30 10.84 -3.22
CA ASN A 109 -4.32 11.40 -2.35
C ASN A 109 -5.56 10.52 -2.46
N LEU A 110 -6.12 10.09 -1.32
CA LEU A 110 -7.32 9.26 -1.30
C LEU A 110 -8.44 10.01 -0.60
N ALA A 111 -9.61 10.01 -1.24
CA ALA A 111 -10.85 10.46 -0.64
C ALA A 111 -11.77 9.25 -0.47
N ILE A 112 -12.01 8.86 0.78
CA ILE A 112 -12.99 7.82 1.12
C ILE A 112 -14.31 8.53 1.39
N ILE A 113 -15.27 8.36 0.48
CA ILE A 113 -16.57 9.03 0.51
C ILE A 113 -17.64 8.07 1.04
N ASP A 114 -18.45 8.59 1.96
CA ASP A 114 -19.64 7.90 2.46
C ASP A 114 -20.81 8.88 2.64
N ARG A 115 -21.95 8.39 3.12
CA ARG A 115 -23.11 9.21 3.49
C ARG A 115 -22.75 10.19 4.59
N GLY A 116 -23.27 11.41 4.48
CA GLY A 116 -23.19 12.43 5.52
C GLY A 116 -24.27 12.22 6.59
N ARG A 117 -24.46 13.25 7.42
CA ARG A 117 -25.48 13.27 8.47
C ARG A 117 -26.87 13.46 7.87
N GLU A 118 -26.96 14.32 6.86
CA GLU A 118 -28.18 14.62 6.11
C GLU A 118 -28.24 13.81 4.80
N ILE A 119 -29.45 13.71 4.23
CA ILE A 119 -29.72 12.92 3.01
C ILE A 119 -28.96 13.49 1.80
N ASP A 120 -28.77 14.81 1.77
CA ASP A 120 -28.08 15.59 0.76
C ASP A 120 -26.59 15.83 1.06
N GLU A 121 -26.07 15.29 2.17
CA GLU A 121 -24.67 15.43 2.58
C GLU A 121 -23.87 14.15 2.29
N ARG A 122 -22.58 14.33 1.96
CA ARG A 122 -21.55 13.29 1.91
C ARG A 122 -20.45 13.60 2.91
N SER A 123 -19.93 12.55 3.54
CA SER A 123 -18.74 12.62 4.36
C SER A 123 -17.52 12.19 3.55
N VAL A 124 -16.37 12.77 3.85
CA VAL A 124 -15.08 12.38 3.27
C VAL A 124 -14.04 12.21 4.36
N ILE A 125 -13.31 11.09 4.30
CA ILE A 125 -12.07 10.89 5.02
C ILE A 125 -10.95 11.08 4.01
N TYR A 126 -10.11 12.10 4.23
CA TYR A 126 -9.02 12.43 3.32
C TYR A 126 -7.68 11.87 3.83
N ILE A 127 -6.99 11.17 2.95
CA ILE A 127 -5.66 10.62 3.19
C ILE A 127 -4.71 11.29 2.20
N LYS A 128 -3.80 12.12 2.71
CA LYS A 128 -2.80 12.84 1.94
C LYS A 128 -1.46 12.13 2.07
N ASN A 129 -0.84 11.75 0.95
CA ASN A 129 0.42 10.99 0.93
C ASN A 129 0.38 9.71 1.80
N GLY A 130 -0.74 9.00 1.81
CA GLY A 130 -0.93 7.80 2.64
C GLY A 130 -1.13 8.06 4.14
N ILE A 131 -1.21 9.32 4.57
CA ILE A 131 -1.41 9.73 5.96
C ILE A 131 -2.81 10.34 6.11
N PHE A 132 -3.56 9.94 7.14
CA PHE A 132 -4.84 10.58 7.44
C PHE A 132 -4.62 12.08 7.68
N TYR A 133 -5.30 12.90 6.88
CA TYR A 133 -5.16 14.35 6.91
C TYR A 133 -6.32 15.00 7.67
N GLY A 134 -7.54 14.49 7.49
CA GLY A 134 -8.72 15.04 8.14
C GLY A 134 -10.03 14.48 7.59
N VAL A 135 -11.13 15.05 8.07
CA VAL A 135 -12.48 14.74 7.60
C VAL A 135 -13.17 16.00 7.11
N GLY A 136 -14.12 15.83 6.19
CA GLY A 136 -14.94 16.91 5.68
C GLY A 136 -16.34 16.44 5.34
N PHE A 137 -17.21 17.40 5.07
CA PHE A 137 -18.57 17.17 4.63
C PHE A 137 -18.86 18.09 3.44
N PHE A 138 -19.62 17.59 2.47
CA PHE A 138 -19.97 18.34 1.27
C PHE A 138 -21.31 17.88 0.71
N ASP A 139 -21.99 18.76 -0.03
CA ASP A 139 -23.29 18.50 -0.65
C ASP A 139 -23.16 17.52 -1.83
N LEU A 140 -24.17 16.67 -2.06
CA LEU A 140 -24.23 15.73 -3.20
C LEU A 140 -24.00 16.39 -4.57
N ASN A 141 -24.40 17.65 -4.72
CA ASN A 141 -24.26 18.41 -5.96
C ASN A 141 -22.83 18.87 -6.23
N TYR A 142 -21.92 18.72 -5.26
CA TYR A 142 -20.55 19.15 -5.36
C TYR A 142 -19.68 18.11 -6.10
N GLN A 143 -19.15 18.49 -7.27
CA GLN A 143 -18.24 17.63 -8.03
C GLN A 143 -16.81 17.73 -7.47
N ILE A 144 -16.34 16.68 -6.81
CA ILE A 144 -14.93 16.56 -6.39
C ILE A 144 -14.10 16.17 -7.60
N ASN A 145 -13.74 17.16 -8.43
CA ASN A 145 -12.87 16.96 -9.58
C ASN A 145 -11.47 17.56 -9.37
N HIS A 146 -11.29 18.41 -8.34
CA HIS A 146 -10.03 19.09 -8.05
C HIS A 146 -9.58 18.87 -6.60
N PRO A 147 -8.36 18.34 -6.36
CA PRO A 147 -7.84 18.06 -5.02
C PRO A 147 -7.79 19.29 -4.10
N GLU A 148 -7.48 20.47 -4.64
CA GLU A 148 -7.40 21.73 -3.89
C GLU A 148 -8.73 22.12 -3.24
N VAL A 149 -9.82 21.90 -3.99
CA VAL A 149 -11.17 22.17 -3.52
C VAL A 149 -11.54 21.20 -2.41
N LEU A 150 -11.20 19.92 -2.56
CA LEU A 150 -11.39 18.96 -1.49
C LEU A 150 -10.64 19.38 -0.24
N GLU A 151 -9.37 19.75 -0.35
CA GLU A 151 -8.54 20.16 0.79
C GLU A 151 -9.12 21.35 1.54
N SER A 152 -9.78 22.30 0.85
CA SER A 152 -10.46 23.43 1.50
C SER A 152 -11.66 23.03 2.35
N LEU A 153 -12.29 21.88 2.06
CA LEU A 153 -13.45 21.34 2.78
C LEU A 153 -13.05 20.40 3.91
N ILE A 154 -11.79 19.98 3.95
CA ILE A 154 -11.29 19.10 5.00
C ILE A 154 -10.93 19.92 6.23
N THR A 155 -11.52 19.56 7.36
CA THR A 155 -11.02 19.97 8.68
C THR A 155 -9.78 19.15 9.00
N PRO A 156 -8.57 19.75 9.02
CA PRO A 156 -7.36 19.00 9.32
C PRO A 156 -7.42 18.46 10.74
N MET A 157 -7.03 17.21 10.90
CA MET A 157 -7.04 16.53 12.20
C MET A 157 -5.71 15.87 12.45
N GLN A 158 -5.33 15.79 13.73
CA GLN A 158 -4.16 15.01 14.09
C GLN A 158 -4.38 13.53 13.78
N ASN A 159 -3.47 12.98 13.01
CA ASN A 159 -3.36 11.55 12.81
C ASN A 159 -2.84 10.88 14.09
N ASN A 160 -3.74 10.59 15.03
CA ASN A 160 -3.44 9.92 16.30
C ASN A 160 -3.98 8.48 16.32
N ARG A 161 -3.60 7.72 17.36
CA ARG A 161 -3.92 6.29 17.49
C ARG A 161 -5.42 6.01 17.47
N ASP A 162 -6.19 6.85 18.15
CA ASP A 162 -7.62 6.64 18.33
C ASP A 162 -8.34 6.95 17.03
N THR A 163 -7.97 8.03 16.35
CA THR A 163 -8.48 8.37 15.01
C THR A 163 -8.22 7.25 14.01
N GLN A 164 -7.00 6.71 13.97
CA GLN A 164 -6.69 5.59 13.08
C GLN A 164 -7.49 4.32 13.42
N HIS A 165 -7.69 4.03 14.71
CA HIS A 165 -8.46 2.87 15.16
C HIS A 165 -9.95 3.00 14.81
N ILE A 166 -10.53 4.20 14.97
CA ILE A 166 -11.90 4.51 14.58
C ILE A 166 -12.05 4.32 13.06
N ILE A 167 -11.15 4.88 12.26
CA ILE A 167 -11.18 4.74 10.80
C ILE A 167 -11.05 3.26 10.39
N GLN A 168 -10.16 2.49 11.02
CA GLN A 168 -10.05 1.04 10.76
C GLN A 168 -11.31 0.26 11.11
N SER A 169 -11.95 0.60 12.23
CA SER A 169 -13.21 -0.03 12.64
C SER A 169 -14.29 0.28 11.61
N TYR A 170 -14.37 1.52 11.16
CA TYR A 170 -15.31 2.00 10.15
C TYR A 170 -15.13 1.30 8.80
N LEU A 171 -13.90 1.31 8.26
CA LEU A 171 -13.57 0.70 6.97
C LEU A 171 -13.83 -0.81 6.95
N ARG A 172 -13.62 -1.52 8.07
CA ARG A 172 -13.90 -2.97 8.15
C ARG A 172 -15.39 -3.28 8.20
N LYS A 173 -16.19 -2.44 8.85
CA LYS A 173 -17.64 -2.62 8.96
C LYS A 173 -18.37 -2.25 7.66
N ASN A 174 -17.86 -1.24 6.94
CA ASN A 174 -18.52 -0.69 5.76
C ASN A 174 -17.86 -1.16 4.46
N LYS A 175 -18.44 -2.18 3.81
CA LYS A 175 -17.90 -2.79 2.58
C LYS A 175 -18.26 -2.07 1.27
N ARG A 176 -19.12 -1.04 1.31
CA ARG A 176 -19.63 -0.31 0.13
C ARG A 176 -19.15 1.15 0.08
N LEU A 177 -17.94 1.41 0.56
CA LEU A 177 -17.35 2.74 0.55
C LEU A 177 -16.90 3.12 -0.86
N LYS A 178 -17.16 4.36 -1.28
CA LYS A 178 -16.65 4.90 -2.53
C LYS A 178 -15.26 5.47 -2.28
N ILE A 179 -14.23 4.90 -2.92
CA ILE A 179 -12.85 5.36 -2.79
C ILE A 179 -12.46 6.06 -4.09
N LEU A 180 -12.14 7.35 -4.01
CA LEU A 180 -11.58 8.12 -5.10
C LEU A 180 -10.06 8.26 -4.91
N ARG A 181 -9.34 8.13 -6.01
CA ARG A 181 -7.90 8.41 -6.10
C ARG A 181 -7.76 9.77 -6.79
N LEU A 182 -7.05 10.68 -6.14
CA LEU A 182 -6.84 12.08 -6.52
C LEU A 182 -5.37 12.33 -6.85
#